data_AF-A0A1C6SBW3-F1
#
_entry.id   AF-A0A1C6SBW3-F1
#
_cell.length_a   1.000
_cell.length_b   1.000
_cell.length_c   1.000
_cell.angle_alpha   90.00
_cell.angle_beta   90.00
_cell.angle_gamma   90.00
#
_symmetry.space_group_name_H-M   'P 1'
#
loop_
_entity.id
_entity.type
_entity.pdbx_description
1 polymer ?
#
loop_
_entity_poly.entity_id
_entity_poly.type
_entity_poly.pdbx_seq_one_letter_code
_entity_poly.pdbx_strand_id
1 'polypeptide(L)'
;MINISRLSTHPVPITSRGLITVAGQGPSDSNGAGKSSFIAGLSLLHADDQWRLQSGAQAAAELLFTAELAGQEVVHANADHGYIIGVFVPPASHTIAEIEADALTVWLRINRQAPHVELRWKPQRHVAYGDTENDRAAGADQLWDTLPSSNGRTNIRANKLARTLYGRTVRCVSFLSTSVRASATANLLAQPLNELTPERIFDAIGALTGLNREIDDELKARQKEYQHAVDAQRAQHEYDEWNRRVTSPRT
;
A
#
# COMPACT_ATOMS: atom_id res chain seq x y z
N MET A 1 -13.17 13.28 17.60
CA MET A 1 -13.62 12.03 16.97
C MET A 1 -12.38 11.21 16.63
N ILE A 2 -12.29 9.97 17.10
CA ILE A 2 -11.14 9.10 16.83
C ILE A 2 -11.49 8.26 15.60
N ASN A 3 -10.83 8.51 14.47
CA ASN A 3 -11.24 7.89 13.20
C ASN A 3 -10.34 6.70 12.83
N ILE A 4 -9.08 6.70 13.26
CA ILE A 4 -8.12 5.61 13.06
C ILE A 4 -7.73 5.04 14.43
N SER A 5 -8.18 3.82 14.72
CA SER A 5 -7.88 3.09 15.96
C SER A 5 -8.06 3.99 17.18
N ARG A 6 -7.07 4.12 18.07
CA ARG A 6 -7.03 5.08 19.20
C ARG A 6 -5.96 6.15 19.01
N LEU A 7 -5.60 6.46 17.77
CA LEU A 7 -4.54 7.41 17.46
C LEU A 7 -5.03 8.85 17.62
N SER A 8 -4.16 9.69 18.19
CA SER A 8 -4.42 11.13 18.25
C SER A 8 -4.15 11.82 16.91
N THR A 9 -4.70 13.01 16.70
CA THR A 9 -4.42 13.84 15.51
C THR A 9 -3.08 14.58 15.54
N HIS A 10 -2.18 14.29 16.49
CA HIS A 10 -0.89 14.97 16.59
C HIS A 10 0.06 14.57 15.45
N PRO A 11 0.73 15.54 14.80
CA PRO A 11 1.70 15.23 13.77
C PRO A 11 2.91 14.54 14.39
N VAL A 12 3.35 13.44 13.77
CA VAL A 12 4.53 12.69 14.20
C VAL A 12 5.64 12.94 13.17
N PRO A 13 6.73 13.64 13.54
CA PRO A 13 7.86 13.83 12.64
C PRO A 13 8.61 12.51 12.47
N ILE A 14 8.87 12.13 11.22
CA ILE A 14 9.59 10.91 10.87
C ILE A 14 10.76 11.27 9.96
N THR A 15 11.95 10.80 10.31
CA THR A 15 13.14 10.94 9.47
C THR A 15 13.29 9.74 8.54
N SER A 16 13.56 10.00 7.26
CA SER A 16 13.97 8.95 6.33
C SER A 16 15.46 8.67 6.57
N ARG A 17 15.82 7.39 6.79
CA ARG A 17 17.18 6.84 7.08
C ARG A 17 17.47 6.60 8.56
N GLY A 18 16.74 5.67 9.17
CA GLY A 18 17.05 5.18 10.52
C GLY A 18 16.16 4.03 10.94
N LEU A 19 16.46 3.46 12.10
CA LEU A 19 15.56 2.55 12.80
C LEU A 19 14.50 3.39 13.54
N ILE A 20 13.23 3.16 13.25
CA ILE A 20 12.11 3.81 13.94
C ILE A 20 11.55 2.82 14.95
N THR A 21 11.68 3.13 16.23
CA THR A 21 11.09 2.36 17.32
C THR A 21 9.87 3.09 17.86
N VAL A 22 8.72 2.41 17.88
CA VAL A 22 7.47 2.96 18.39
C VAL A 22 7.15 2.33 19.73
N ALA A 23 7.19 3.13 20.79
CA ALA A 23 6.83 2.74 22.15
C ALA A 23 5.62 3.56 22.64
N GLY A 24 4.90 3.03 23.62
CA GLY A 24 3.68 3.67 24.13
C GLY A 24 3.07 2.85 25.24
N GLN A 25 2.51 3.54 26.23
CA GLN A 25 1.78 2.96 27.36
C GLN A 25 0.29 3.12 27.11
N GLY A 26 -0.45 2.03 27.27
CA GLY A 26 -1.90 2.01 27.26
C GLY A 26 -2.47 2.23 28.67
N PRO A 27 -3.79 2.13 28.83
CA PRO A 27 -4.47 2.46 30.08
C PRO A 27 -4.13 1.55 31.28
N SER A 28 -3.71 0.32 31.01
CA SER A 28 -3.42 -0.69 32.05
C SER A 28 -2.05 -1.35 31.88
N ASP A 29 -1.60 -1.51 30.63
CA ASP A 29 -0.30 -2.03 30.23
C ASP A 29 0.11 -1.39 28.88
N SER A 30 1.13 -1.92 28.21
CA SER A 30 1.52 -1.47 26.87
C SER A 30 0.43 -1.72 25.80
N ASN A 31 -0.55 -2.59 26.04
CA ASN A 31 -1.56 -2.92 25.04
C ASN A 31 -2.59 -1.80 24.87
N GLY A 32 -3.15 -1.67 23.66
CA GLY A 32 -4.15 -0.64 23.35
C GLY A 32 -3.61 0.79 23.15
N ALA A 33 -2.30 1.02 23.26
CA ALA A 33 -1.67 2.33 23.03
C ALA A 33 -1.60 2.77 21.54
N GLY A 34 -2.19 2.01 20.61
CA GLY A 34 -2.20 2.35 19.18
C GLY A 34 -0.88 2.11 18.42
N LYS A 35 0.17 1.58 19.05
CA LYS A 35 1.49 1.34 18.41
C LYS A 35 1.39 0.56 17.09
N SER A 36 0.72 -0.60 17.13
CA SER A 36 0.55 -1.45 15.95
C SER A 36 -0.26 -0.75 14.85
N SER A 37 -1.31 -0.02 15.25
CA SER A 37 -2.12 0.77 14.31
C SER A 37 -1.33 1.91 13.67
N PHE A 38 -0.42 2.53 14.40
CA PHE A 38 0.46 3.57 13.87
C PHE A 38 1.41 3.01 12.81
N ILE A 39 2.12 1.91 13.11
CA ILE A 39 3.01 1.25 12.14
C ILE A 39 2.20 0.74 10.94
N ALA A 40 1.01 0.21 11.17
CA ALA A 40 0.12 -0.23 10.11
C ALA A 40 -0.29 0.94 9.20
N GLY A 41 -0.66 2.09 9.76
CA GLY A 41 -0.94 3.30 9.00
C GLY A 41 0.24 3.77 8.15
N LEU A 42 1.46 3.74 8.71
CA LEU A 42 2.68 4.05 7.95
C LEU A 42 2.91 3.06 6.80
N SER A 43 2.75 1.76 7.03
CA SER A 43 2.92 0.75 5.98
C SER A 43 1.92 0.93 4.83
N LEU A 44 0.66 1.28 5.14
CA LEU A 44 -0.36 1.55 4.14
C LEU A 44 -0.04 2.83 3.35
N LEU A 45 0.38 3.89 4.04
CA LEU A 45 0.83 5.13 3.41
C LEU A 45 1.97 4.87 2.42
N HIS A 46 2.89 3.97 2.78
CA HIS A 46 3.99 3.54 1.93
C HIS A 46 3.66 2.41 0.93
N ALA A 47 2.37 2.12 0.74
CA ALA A 47 1.88 1.17 -0.26
C ALA A 47 2.45 -0.25 -0.12
N ASP A 48 2.66 -0.72 1.12
CA ASP A 48 3.08 -2.08 1.36
C ASP A 48 2.11 -3.07 0.69
N ASP A 49 2.64 -3.99 -0.13
CA ASP A 49 1.85 -4.93 -0.92
C ASP A 49 1.07 -5.92 -0.04
N GLN A 50 1.46 -6.08 1.22
CA GLN A 50 0.74 -6.91 2.19
C GLN A 50 -0.69 -6.41 2.47
N TRP A 51 -1.00 -5.15 2.16
CA TRP A 51 -2.38 -4.63 2.19
C TRP A 51 -3.25 -5.17 1.06
N ARG A 52 -2.72 -6.01 0.16
CA ARG A 52 -3.44 -6.58 -1.00
C ARG A 52 -4.12 -5.48 -1.81
N LEU A 53 -3.35 -4.47 -2.17
CA LEU A 53 -3.82 -3.26 -2.86
C LEU A 53 -4.63 -3.60 -4.13
N GLN A 54 -4.23 -4.64 -4.86
CA GLN A 54 -4.94 -5.12 -6.05
C GLN A 54 -6.36 -5.63 -5.75
N SER A 55 -6.59 -6.15 -4.54
CA SER A 55 -7.91 -6.59 -4.05
C SER A 55 -8.70 -5.48 -3.36
N GLY A 56 -8.27 -4.21 -3.52
CA GLY A 56 -8.98 -3.06 -2.96
C GLY A 56 -8.63 -2.71 -1.51
N ALA A 57 -7.65 -3.41 -0.90
CA ALA A 57 -7.19 -3.15 0.47
C ALA A 57 -8.27 -3.18 1.54
N GLN A 58 -9.18 -4.16 1.48
CA GLN A 58 -10.29 -4.31 2.43
C GLN A 58 -9.85 -4.31 3.91
N ALA A 59 -8.71 -4.94 4.21
CA ALA A 59 -8.15 -4.98 5.57
C ALA A 59 -7.82 -3.59 6.15
N ALA A 60 -7.65 -2.55 5.31
CA ALA A 60 -7.44 -1.19 5.80
C ALA A 60 -8.61 -0.69 6.66
N ALA A 61 -9.83 -1.19 6.43
CA ALA A 61 -11.01 -0.84 7.24
C ALA A 61 -10.86 -1.27 8.72
N GLU A 62 -10.03 -2.29 9.02
CA GLU A 62 -9.72 -2.72 10.39
C GLU A 62 -8.90 -1.67 11.17
N LEU A 63 -8.30 -0.70 10.48
CA LEU A 63 -7.64 0.44 11.11
C LEU A 63 -8.63 1.47 11.66
N LEU A 64 -9.90 1.44 11.25
CA LEU A 64 -10.90 2.38 11.73
C LEU A 64 -11.25 2.11 13.19
N PHE A 65 -11.56 3.16 13.93
CA PHE A 65 -12.06 3.01 15.30
C PHE A 65 -13.36 2.18 15.30
N THR A 66 -13.40 1.19 16.18
CA THR A 66 -14.59 0.38 16.45
C THR A 66 -14.86 0.40 17.96
N ALA A 67 -16.08 0.76 18.34
CA ALA A 67 -16.46 0.95 19.73
C ALA A 67 -16.41 -0.36 20.54
N GLU A 68 -16.68 -1.49 19.89
CA GLU A 68 -16.54 -2.84 20.43
C GLU A 68 -15.09 -3.12 20.85
N LEU A 69 -14.14 -2.96 19.91
CA LEU A 69 -12.70 -3.09 20.19
C LEU A 69 -12.20 -2.05 21.20
N ALA A 70 -12.93 -0.96 21.36
CA ALA A 70 -12.65 0.06 22.34
C ALA A 70 -13.14 -0.31 23.76
N GLY A 71 -14.08 -1.24 23.88
CA GLY A 71 -14.85 -1.48 25.10
C GLY A 71 -15.75 -0.29 25.47
N GLN A 72 -16.14 0.53 24.49
CA GLN A 72 -16.82 1.81 24.68
C GLN A 72 -18.12 1.93 23.85
N GLU A 73 -18.79 0.80 23.57
CA GLU A 73 -20.02 0.74 22.76
C GLU A 73 -21.16 1.64 23.26
N VAL A 74 -21.20 1.93 24.56
CA VAL A 74 -22.24 2.77 25.17
C VAL A 74 -22.00 4.28 24.92
N VAL A 75 -20.76 4.69 24.64
CA VAL A 75 -20.35 6.10 24.60
C VAL A 75 -19.94 6.55 23.20
N HIS A 76 -19.46 5.64 22.36
CA HIS A 76 -18.93 5.98 21.04
C HIS A 76 -19.52 5.11 19.94
N ALA A 77 -19.72 5.72 18.77
CA ALA A 77 -20.06 5.01 17.55
C ALA A 77 -18.79 4.56 16.81
N ASN A 78 -18.97 3.57 15.95
CA ASN A 78 -17.97 3.13 14.99
C ASN A 78 -17.63 4.25 13.99
N ALA A 79 -16.36 4.37 13.60
CA ALA A 79 -15.97 5.34 12.58
C ALA A 79 -16.29 4.85 11.16
N ASP A 80 -17.07 5.61 10.39
CA ASP A 80 -17.39 5.26 9.00
C ASP A 80 -16.19 5.41 8.07
N HIS A 81 -15.33 6.37 8.35
CA HIS A 81 -14.09 6.62 7.64
C HIS A 81 -13.04 7.28 8.55
N GLY A 82 -11.81 7.34 8.05
CA GLY A 82 -10.70 8.05 8.67
C GLY A 82 -9.61 8.41 7.68
N TYR A 83 -8.65 9.22 8.13
CA TYR A 83 -7.59 9.73 7.27
C TYR A 83 -6.21 9.38 7.81
N ILE A 84 -5.34 8.96 6.90
CA ILE A 84 -3.89 8.94 7.11
C ILE A 84 -3.31 10.00 6.19
N ILE A 85 -2.58 10.95 6.77
CA ILE A 85 -2.03 12.10 6.04
C ILE A 85 -0.51 12.07 6.17
N GLY A 86 0.17 11.94 5.04
CA GLY A 86 1.62 12.00 4.95
C GLY A 86 2.08 13.31 4.34
N VAL A 87 3.01 14.01 4.98
CA VAL A 87 3.70 15.17 4.38
C VAL A 87 5.13 14.74 4.07
N PHE A 88 5.46 14.68 2.78
CA PHE A 88 6.77 14.25 2.29
C PHE A 88 7.57 15.46 1.83
N VAL A 89 8.86 15.46 2.11
CA VAL A 89 9.79 16.50 1.69
C VAL A 89 11.05 15.82 1.15
N PRO A 90 11.62 16.30 0.04
CA PRO A 90 12.89 15.78 -0.46
C PRO A 90 14.01 15.92 0.58
N PRO A 91 14.92 14.94 0.71
CA PRO A 91 16.01 15.00 1.68
C PRO A 91 17.06 16.09 1.39
N ALA A 92 16.99 16.72 0.20
CA ALA A 92 17.86 17.82 -0.22
C ALA A 92 17.32 19.20 0.18
N SER A 93 16.07 19.29 0.65
CA SER A 93 15.49 20.55 1.13
C SER A 93 15.99 20.80 2.55
N HIS A 94 16.72 21.91 2.76
CA HIS A 94 17.43 22.19 4.02
C HIS A 94 16.95 23.46 4.72
N THR A 95 16.33 24.38 3.97
CA THR A 95 15.73 25.60 4.53
C THR A 95 14.22 25.46 4.70
N ILE A 96 13.62 26.27 5.58
CA ILE A 96 12.15 26.28 5.77
C ILE A 96 11.43 26.60 4.46
N ALA A 97 11.94 27.58 3.69
CA ALA A 97 11.34 27.97 2.42
C ALA A 97 11.36 26.83 1.39
N GLU A 98 12.48 26.09 1.29
CA GLU A 98 12.59 24.91 0.42
C GLU A 98 11.64 23.80 0.90
N ILE A 99 11.61 23.53 2.21
CA ILE A 99 10.71 22.53 2.80
C ILE A 99 9.24 22.86 2.50
N GLU A 100 8.83 24.11 2.62
CA GLU A 100 7.46 24.54 2.32
C GLU A 100 7.12 24.46 0.84
N ALA A 101 8.07 24.81 -0.03
CA ALA A 101 7.89 24.76 -1.48
C ALA A 101 7.85 23.33 -2.01
N ASP A 102 8.72 22.45 -1.50
CA ASP A 102 8.91 21.08 -1.99
C ASP A 102 8.02 20.05 -1.31
N ALA A 103 7.30 20.44 -0.25
CA ALA A 103 6.39 19.55 0.45
C ALA A 103 5.34 18.94 -0.50
N LEU A 104 5.04 17.67 -0.30
CA LEU A 104 3.93 16.97 -0.94
C LEU A 104 3.04 16.37 0.14
N THR A 105 1.79 16.82 0.20
CA THR A 105 0.81 16.26 1.13
C THR A 105 -0.01 15.18 0.45
N VAL A 106 0.04 13.97 0.98
CA VAL A 106 -0.70 12.79 0.54
C VAL A 106 -1.79 12.49 1.57
N TRP A 107 -3.02 12.33 1.10
CA TRP A 107 -4.17 11.95 1.89
C TRP A 107 -4.67 10.57 1.46
N LEU A 108 -4.72 9.65 2.41
CA LEU A 108 -5.43 8.39 2.29
C LEU A 108 -6.70 8.45 3.13
N ARG A 109 -7.85 8.40 2.46
CA ARG A 109 -9.13 8.16 3.12
C ARG A 109 -9.37 6.65 3.20
N ILE A 110 -9.52 6.15 4.41
CA ILE A 110 -9.94 4.78 4.68
C ILE A 110 -11.44 4.79 4.92
N ASN A 111 -12.18 3.97 4.19
CA ASN A 111 -13.62 3.83 4.32
C ASN A 111 -13.97 2.43 4.84
N ARG A 112 -14.97 2.36 5.72
CA ARG A 112 -15.49 1.09 6.23
C ARG A 112 -16.10 0.24 5.12
N GLN A 113 -16.74 0.89 4.16
CA GLN A 113 -17.31 0.27 2.97
C GLN A 113 -16.45 0.55 1.73
N ALA A 114 -16.66 -0.23 0.67
CA ALA A 114 -15.98 0.00 -0.59
C ALA A 114 -16.37 1.37 -1.18
N PRO A 115 -15.41 2.15 -1.73
CA PRO A 115 -13.99 1.84 -1.88
C PRO A 115 -13.20 2.02 -0.57
N HIS A 116 -12.56 0.96 -0.06
CA HIS A 116 -11.93 0.96 1.26
C HIS A 116 -10.74 1.91 1.41
N VAL A 117 -10.06 2.22 0.31
CA VAL A 117 -8.97 3.20 0.31
C VAL A 117 -9.10 4.11 -0.91
N GLU A 118 -9.06 5.41 -0.65
CA GLU A 118 -9.02 6.47 -1.65
C GLU A 118 -7.83 7.39 -1.41
N LEU A 119 -7.16 7.77 -2.49
CA LEU A 119 -5.97 8.59 -2.48
C LEU A 119 -6.24 9.94 -3.17
N ARG A 120 -5.82 11.00 -2.48
CA ARG A 120 -5.64 12.36 -3.02
C ARG A 120 -4.27 12.90 -2.62
N TRP A 121 -3.70 13.81 -3.40
CA TRP A 121 -2.49 14.55 -3.00
C TRP A 121 -2.52 15.98 -3.51
N LYS A 122 -1.70 16.82 -2.90
CA LYS A 122 -1.50 18.22 -3.29
C LYS A 122 -0.07 18.66 -2.94
N PRO A 123 0.58 19.47 -3.79
CA PRO A 123 1.82 20.15 -3.41
C PRO A 123 1.60 21.05 -2.18
N GLN A 124 2.69 21.33 -1.49
CA GLN A 124 2.78 22.10 -0.26
C GLN A 124 2.04 21.43 0.90
N ARG A 125 2.13 22.05 2.09
CA ARG A 125 1.42 21.60 3.29
C ARG A 125 -0.08 21.82 3.12
N HIS A 126 -0.84 20.73 3.19
CA HIS A 126 -2.31 20.77 3.13
C HIS A 126 -2.92 19.84 4.18
N VAL A 127 -2.74 20.19 5.45
CA VAL A 127 -3.19 19.42 6.61
C VAL A 127 -4.18 20.23 7.43
N ALA A 128 -5.13 19.56 8.09
CA ALA A 128 -6.06 20.23 8.99
C ALA A 128 -5.30 20.83 10.18
N TYR A 129 -5.66 22.06 10.55
CA TYR A 129 -5.05 22.81 11.64
C TYR A 129 -6.12 23.22 12.64
N GLY A 130 -5.76 23.24 13.92
CA GLY A 130 -6.63 23.60 15.02
C GLY A 130 -5.94 23.40 16.35
N ASP A 131 -6.35 24.19 17.34
CA ASP A 131 -5.73 24.20 18.67
C ASP A 131 -6.07 22.93 19.45
N THR A 132 -7.27 22.37 19.24
CA THR A 132 -7.67 21.10 19.83
C THR A 132 -7.61 19.94 18.83
N GLU A 133 -7.56 18.72 19.36
CA GLU A 133 -7.67 17.51 18.55
C GLU A 133 -9.01 17.44 17.80
N ASN A 134 -10.10 17.90 18.42
CA ASN A 134 -11.41 17.90 17.78
C ASN A 134 -11.47 18.90 16.63
N ASP A 135 -10.83 20.06 16.74
CA ASP A 135 -10.77 21.05 15.64
C ASP A 135 -10.04 20.47 14.42
N ARG A 136 -8.90 19.81 14.66
CA ARG A 136 -8.14 19.13 13.60
C ARG A 136 -8.93 18.00 12.96
N ALA A 137 -9.64 17.20 13.76
CA ALA A 137 -10.47 16.11 13.26
C ALA A 137 -11.67 16.63 12.45
N ALA A 138 -12.36 17.67 12.94
CA ALA A 138 -13.54 18.24 12.29
C ALA A 138 -13.19 18.92 10.95
N GLY A 139 -12.02 19.56 10.86
CA GLY A 139 -11.57 20.20 9.62
C GLY A 139 -11.12 19.22 8.54
N ALA A 140 -10.92 17.94 8.85
CA ALA A 140 -10.36 16.97 7.91
C ALA A 140 -11.30 16.67 6.72
N ASP A 141 -12.60 16.50 6.96
CA ASP A 141 -13.59 16.23 5.91
C ASP A 141 -13.73 17.41 4.95
N GLN A 142 -13.85 18.63 5.50
CA GLN A 142 -13.91 19.84 4.71
C GLN A 142 -12.65 19.99 3.83
N LEU A 143 -11.47 19.75 4.41
CA LEU A 143 -10.21 19.86 3.67
C LEU A 143 -10.11 18.79 2.58
N TRP A 144 -10.50 17.55 2.89
CA TRP A 144 -10.58 16.47 1.91
C TRP A 144 -11.46 16.86 0.73
N ASP A 145 -12.64 17.42 0.95
CA ASP A 145 -13.57 17.83 -0.12
C ASP A 145 -13.00 18.95 -1.01
N THR A 146 -12.10 19.79 -0.48
CA THR A 146 -11.40 20.81 -1.29
C THR A 146 -10.22 20.27 -2.11
N LEU A 147 -9.75 19.05 -1.82
CA LEU A 147 -8.65 18.45 -2.56
C LEU A 147 -9.10 18.07 -3.98
N PRO A 148 -8.27 18.34 -5.01
CA PRO A 148 -8.58 17.91 -6.36
C PRO A 148 -8.62 16.38 -6.43
N SER A 149 -9.51 15.85 -7.27
CA SER A 149 -9.51 14.43 -7.61
C SER A 149 -8.21 14.10 -8.36
N SER A 150 -7.30 13.36 -7.73
CA SER A 150 -5.95 13.13 -8.26
C SER A 150 -5.89 12.23 -9.52
N ASN A 151 -7.01 11.63 -9.94
CA ASN A 151 -7.16 10.94 -11.24
C ASN A 151 -8.13 11.70 -12.17
N GLY A 152 -8.13 13.03 -12.10
CA GLY A 152 -8.97 13.91 -12.92
C GLY A 152 -10.42 13.96 -12.42
N ARG A 153 -11.22 12.93 -12.74
CA ARG A 153 -12.65 12.87 -12.37
C ARG A 153 -12.95 12.01 -11.14
N THR A 154 -12.04 11.12 -10.77
CA THR A 154 -12.23 10.21 -9.63
C THR A 154 -11.03 10.21 -8.70
N ASN A 155 -11.24 9.70 -7.50
CA ASN A 155 -10.14 9.39 -6.59
C ASN A 155 -9.34 8.19 -7.12
N ILE A 156 -8.09 8.11 -6.68
CA ILE A 156 -7.25 6.94 -6.94
C ILE A 156 -7.59 5.88 -5.90
N ARG A 157 -7.82 4.66 -6.35
CA ARG A 157 -8.16 3.53 -5.49
C ARG A 157 -6.90 2.77 -5.07
N ALA A 158 -7.04 1.91 -4.06
CA ALA A 158 -5.97 1.07 -3.52
C ALA A 158 -5.07 0.44 -4.60
N ASN A 159 -5.64 -0.17 -5.63
CA ASN A 159 -4.90 -0.91 -6.66
C ASN A 159 -3.90 -0.09 -7.48
N LYS A 160 -4.07 1.24 -7.51
CA LYS A 160 -3.19 2.18 -8.20
C LYS A 160 -2.28 2.96 -7.24
N LEU A 161 -2.43 2.79 -5.93
CA LEU A 161 -1.74 3.57 -4.90
C LEU A 161 -0.22 3.45 -5.03
N ALA A 162 0.32 2.23 -5.00
CA ALA A 162 1.76 1.97 -5.12
C ALA A 162 2.36 2.60 -6.38
N ARG A 163 1.73 2.33 -7.53
CA ARG A 163 2.19 2.84 -8.83
C ARG A 163 2.18 4.36 -8.90
N THR A 164 1.18 4.99 -8.29
CA THR A 164 1.01 6.44 -8.39
C THR A 164 1.97 7.20 -7.49
N LEU A 165 2.16 6.75 -6.24
CA LEU A 165 3.04 7.44 -5.30
C LEU A 165 4.51 7.09 -5.49
N TYR A 166 4.80 5.84 -5.86
CA TYR A 166 6.15 5.28 -5.77
C TYR A 166 6.68 4.67 -7.07
N GLY A 167 5.85 4.65 -8.13
CA GLY A 167 6.23 4.05 -9.41
C GLY A 167 6.23 2.53 -9.36
N ARG A 168 7.15 1.88 -10.08
CA ARG A 168 7.20 0.42 -10.21
C ARG A 168 7.99 -0.28 -9.08
N THR A 169 8.57 0.48 -8.17
CA THR A 169 9.49 -0.04 -7.15
C THR A 169 8.79 -0.16 -5.80
N VAL A 170 8.97 -1.28 -5.12
CA VAL A 170 8.53 -1.44 -3.72
C VAL A 170 9.36 -0.55 -2.81
N ARG A 171 8.68 0.31 -2.03
CA ARG A 171 9.33 1.28 -1.13
C ARG A 171 9.33 0.87 0.33
N CYS A 172 8.36 0.07 0.74
CA CYS A 172 8.23 -0.36 2.13
C CYS A 172 7.84 -1.83 2.17
N VAL A 173 8.51 -2.54 3.07
CA VAL A 173 8.20 -3.90 3.47
C VAL A 173 8.05 -3.85 4.99
N SER A 174 6.85 -4.12 5.48
CA SER A 174 6.56 -4.10 6.91
C SER A 174 6.23 -5.49 7.45
N PHE A 175 6.65 -5.71 8.70
CA PHE A 175 6.35 -6.92 9.46
C PHE A 175 5.44 -6.53 10.62
N LEU A 176 4.13 -6.49 10.36
CA LEU A 176 3.11 -6.31 11.40
C LEU A 176 2.73 -7.70 11.93
N SER A 177 2.58 -7.85 13.25
CA SER A 177 2.05 -9.10 13.81
C SER A 177 0.56 -9.24 13.50
N THR A 178 0.06 -10.47 13.57
CA THR A 178 -1.26 -10.92 13.11
C THR A 178 -2.47 -10.25 13.78
N SER A 179 -2.31 -9.50 14.87
CA SER A 179 -3.44 -8.88 15.57
C SER A 179 -4.10 -7.71 14.82
N VAL A 180 -3.50 -7.25 13.71
CA VAL A 180 -4.08 -6.26 12.79
C VAL A 180 -4.23 -6.85 11.37
N ARG A 181 -4.30 -8.19 11.24
CA ARG A 181 -4.31 -8.88 9.93
C ARG A 181 -5.38 -9.96 9.87
N ALA A 182 -6.04 -10.04 8.72
CA ALA A 182 -6.85 -11.19 8.33
C ALA A 182 -6.04 -12.40 7.81
N SER A 183 -4.72 -12.28 7.57
CA SER A 183 -3.93 -13.37 6.95
C SER A 183 -2.47 -13.41 7.41
N ALA A 184 -1.98 -14.63 7.66
CA ALA A 184 -0.58 -14.92 7.93
C ALA A 184 0.25 -14.88 6.64
N THR A 185 0.72 -13.71 6.24
CA THR A 185 1.80 -13.59 5.25
C THR A 185 3.14 -13.93 5.91
N ALA A 186 4.03 -14.60 5.17
CA ALA A 186 5.34 -15.01 5.66
C ALA A 186 6.13 -13.81 6.24
N ASN A 187 6.35 -13.83 7.55
CA ASN A 187 7.10 -12.80 8.26
C ASN A 187 8.50 -13.37 8.55
N LEU A 188 9.51 -12.89 7.83
CA LEU A 188 10.91 -13.32 7.99
C LEU A 188 11.44 -13.09 9.42
N LEU A 189 10.90 -12.10 10.13
CA LEU A 189 11.29 -11.80 11.52
C LEU A 189 10.54 -12.63 12.57
N ALA A 190 9.45 -13.29 12.18
CA ALA A 190 8.65 -14.13 13.09
C ALA A 190 8.81 -15.63 12.82
N GLN A 191 9.55 -16.02 11.79
CA GLN A 191 9.88 -17.42 11.55
C GLN A 191 11.01 -17.85 12.50
N PRO A 192 10.88 -19.04 13.13
CA PRO A 192 11.94 -19.55 13.97
C PRO A 192 13.18 -19.78 13.09
N LEU A 193 14.34 -19.28 13.55
CA LEU A 193 15.59 -19.19 12.77
C LEU A 193 16.07 -20.53 12.19
N ASN A 194 15.62 -21.65 12.77
CA ASN A 194 15.91 -23.01 12.33
C ASN A 194 15.11 -23.46 11.08
N GLU A 195 14.11 -22.69 10.63
CA GLU A 195 13.25 -23.02 9.47
C GLU A 195 13.43 -22.06 8.28
N LEU A 196 14.37 -21.12 8.37
CA LEU A 196 14.68 -20.13 7.33
C LEU A 196 15.70 -20.68 6.32
N THR A 197 15.26 -21.56 5.42
CA THR A 197 16.12 -21.99 4.30
C THR A 197 16.34 -20.83 3.31
N PRO A 198 17.43 -20.83 2.52
CA PRO A 198 17.67 -19.81 1.49
C PRO A 198 16.50 -19.64 0.52
N GLU A 199 15.83 -20.73 0.16
CA GLU A 199 14.66 -20.72 -0.73
C GLU A 199 13.48 -20.00 -0.09
N ARG A 200 13.22 -20.25 1.20
CA ARG A 200 12.15 -19.55 1.94
C ARG A 200 12.45 -18.06 2.14
N ILE A 201 13.72 -17.73 2.33
CA ILE A 201 14.16 -16.32 2.39
C ILE A 201 13.91 -15.66 1.03
N PHE A 202 14.29 -16.33 -0.06
CA PHE A 202 14.06 -15.83 -1.41
C PHE A 202 12.58 -15.67 -1.72
N ASP A 203 11.74 -16.66 -1.43
CA ASP A 203 10.29 -16.60 -1.65
C ASP A 203 9.64 -15.48 -0.84
N ALA A 204 10.05 -15.30 0.42
CA ALA A 204 9.56 -14.21 1.24
C ALA A 204 10.02 -12.86 0.68
N ILE A 205 11.31 -12.68 0.35
CA ILE A 205 11.79 -11.43 -0.27
C ILE A 205 11.08 -11.19 -1.60
N GLY A 206 10.90 -12.20 -2.42
CA GLY A 206 10.24 -12.12 -3.73
C GLY A 206 8.76 -11.75 -3.63
N ALA A 207 8.05 -12.29 -2.64
CA ALA A 207 6.69 -11.88 -2.32
C ALA A 207 6.63 -10.45 -1.77
N LEU A 208 7.56 -10.08 -0.88
CA LEU A 208 7.60 -8.77 -0.22
C LEU A 208 7.97 -7.63 -1.19
N THR A 209 8.82 -7.92 -2.16
CA THR A 209 9.30 -6.95 -3.16
C THR A 209 8.48 -6.96 -4.45
N GLY A 210 7.48 -7.84 -4.56
CA GLY A 210 6.70 -8.04 -5.78
C GLY A 210 7.48 -8.68 -6.94
N LEU A 211 8.75 -9.07 -6.71
CA LEU A 211 9.63 -9.75 -7.67
C LEU A 211 9.01 -11.06 -8.19
N ASN A 212 8.25 -11.79 -7.35
CA ASN A 212 7.57 -13.01 -7.80
C ASN A 212 6.64 -12.73 -8.99
N ARG A 213 5.93 -11.61 -8.97
CA ARG A 213 5.03 -11.24 -10.08
C ARG A 213 5.82 -10.91 -11.34
N GLU A 214 6.98 -10.28 -11.21
CA GLU A 214 7.85 -9.97 -12.35
C GLU A 214 8.46 -11.24 -12.96
N ILE A 215 8.90 -12.18 -12.11
CA ILE A 215 9.42 -13.49 -12.54
C ILE A 215 8.31 -14.30 -13.22
N ASP A 216 7.10 -14.34 -12.67
CA ASP A 216 5.96 -15.03 -13.26
C ASP A 216 5.56 -14.42 -14.62
N ASP A 217 5.54 -13.09 -14.71
CA ASP A 217 5.24 -12.37 -15.96
C ASP A 217 6.33 -12.65 -17.02
N GLU A 218 7.60 -12.71 -16.62
CA GLU A 218 8.71 -13.09 -17.50
C GLU A 218 8.60 -14.54 -17.98
N LEU A 219 8.32 -15.48 -17.08
CA LEU A 219 8.14 -16.90 -17.42
C LEU A 219 7.02 -17.09 -18.44
N LYS A 220 5.89 -16.40 -18.25
CA LYS A 220 4.78 -16.41 -19.23
C LYS A 220 5.20 -15.80 -20.57
N ALA A 221 5.98 -14.72 -20.55
CA ALA A 221 6.50 -14.10 -21.77
C ALA A 221 7.41 -15.06 -22.54
N ARG A 222 8.34 -15.74 -21.86
CA ARG A 222 9.24 -16.74 -22.45
C ARG A 222 8.48 -17.95 -23.02
N GLN A 223 7.48 -18.46 -22.29
CA GLN A 223 6.63 -19.56 -22.78
C GLN A 223 5.87 -19.14 -24.04
N LYS A 224 5.33 -17.92 -24.07
CA LYS A 224 4.65 -17.38 -25.25
C LYS A 224 5.60 -17.26 -26.43
N GLU A 225 6.79 -16.70 -26.23
CA GLU A 225 7.80 -16.57 -27.28
C GLU A 225 8.21 -17.92 -27.87
N TYR A 226 8.41 -18.93 -27.01
CA TYR A 226 8.66 -20.30 -27.45
C TYR A 226 7.52 -20.86 -28.29
N GLN A 227 6.26 -20.69 -27.86
CA GLN A 227 5.10 -21.16 -28.61
C GLN A 227 5.01 -20.48 -29.99
N HIS A 228 5.24 -19.17 -30.05
CA HIS A 228 5.27 -18.43 -31.31
C HIS A 228 6.38 -18.94 -32.25
N ALA A 229 7.56 -19.32 -31.74
CA ALA A 229 8.63 -19.89 -32.54
C ALA A 229 8.26 -21.28 -33.09
N VAL A 230 7.61 -22.12 -32.28
CA VAL A 230 7.11 -23.44 -32.70
C VAL A 230 6.03 -23.31 -33.77
N ASP A 231 5.09 -22.39 -33.59
CA ASP A 231 4.01 -22.15 -34.57
C ASP A 231 4.57 -21.62 -35.90
N ALA A 232 5.57 -20.73 -35.84
CA ALA A 232 6.27 -20.23 -37.03
C ALA A 232 7.01 -21.35 -37.78
N GLN A 233 7.71 -22.25 -37.07
CA GLN A 233 8.34 -23.41 -37.69
C GLN A 233 7.32 -24.35 -38.34
N ARG A 234 6.19 -24.61 -37.68
CA ARG A 234 5.12 -25.44 -38.23
C ARG A 234 4.53 -24.83 -39.49
N ALA A 235 4.21 -23.54 -39.47
CA ALA A 235 3.70 -22.82 -40.64
C ALA A 235 4.69 -22.85 -41.81
N GLN A 236 6.00 -22.74 -41.54
CA GLN A 236 7.03 -22.87 -42.57
C GLN A 236 7.05 -24.27 -43.17
N HIS A 237 7.00 -25.32 -42.34
CA HIS A 237 6.94 -26.72 -42.81
C HIS A 237 5.69 -26.99 -43.67
N GLU A 238 4.53 -26.51 -43.24
CA GLU A 238 3.27 -26.63 -43.99
C GLU A 238 3.33 -25.88 -45.32
N TYR A 239 3.91 -24.68 -45.34
CA TYR A 239 4.15 -23.91 -46.56
C TYR A 239 5.09 -24.66 -47.51
N ASP A 240 6.20 -25.20 -47.03
CA ASP A 240 7.18 -25.92 -47.85
C ASP A 240 6.60 -27.24 -48.40
N GLU A 241 5.72 -27.91 -47.65
CA GLU A 241 4.95 -29.05 -48.15
C GLU A 241 3.94 -28.66 -49.21
N TRP A 242 3.15 -27.61 -48.97
CA TRP A 242 2.18 -27.10 -49.94
C TRP A 242 2.89 -26.69 -51.23
N ASN A 243 3.97 -25.93 -51.12
CA ASN A 243 4.76 -25.46 -52.25
C ASN A 243 5.27 -26.66 -53.06
N ARG A 244 5.88 -27.67 -52.41
CA ARG A 244 6.29 -28.92 -53.07
C ARG A 244 5.15 -29.61 -53.84
N ARG A 245 3.94 -29.68 -53.26
CA ARG A 245 2.77 -30.29 -53.92
C ARG A 245 2.31 -29.49 -55.14
N VAL A 246 2.41 -28.16 -55.11
CA VAL A 246 1.96 -27.28 -56.19
C VAL A 246 3.00 -27.16 -57.32
N THR A 247 4.30 -27.18 -57.00
CA THR A 247 5.38 -27.12 -58.00
C THR A 247 5.82 -28.47 -58.56
N SER A 248 5.36 -29.60 -58.01
CA SER A 248 5.64 -30.91 -58.60
C SER A 248 4.87 -31.11 -59.91
N PRO A 249 5.53 -31.44 -61.03
CA PRO A 249 4.85 -31.72 -62.29
C PRO A 249 3.94 -32.95 -62.14
N ARG A 250 2.68 -32.83 -62.55
CA ARG A 250 1.80 -33.98 -62.75
C ARG A 250 2.33 -34.79 -63.96
N THR A 251 3.04 -35.88 -63.68
CA THR A 251 3.32 -36.96 -64.65
C THR A 251 2.07 -37.76 -64.96
#